data_AF-A0AAU1ZK37-F1
#
_entry.id   AF-A0AAU1ZK37-F1
#
_cell.length_a   1.000
_cell.length_b   1.000
_cell.length_c   1.000
_cell.angle_alpha   90.00
_cell.angle_beta   90.00
_cell.angle_gamma   90.00
#
_symmetry.space_group_name_H-M   'P 1'
#
loop_
_entity.id
_entity.type
_entity.pdbx_description
1 polymer ?
#
loop_
_entity_poly.entity_id
_entity_poly.type
_entity_poly.pdbx_seq_one_letter_code
_entity_poly.pdbx_strand_id
1 'polypeptide(L)'
;MLKLRLRDEDIAAINKITEEVVGRFTSIEDPALHRAAQVYAHELPRELRTALVDFKLTEPSGVLVVSGLPVDDAELGLTPPDWRDKAAPDATLHLDIPFLLIACLLGEPIAWATQQDGRVMHDIFPIRAHEHGQIGWGSAETLTWHTEDAFHPLRTDYLGLMCLRNPDGVETTFSDIADVRLDEATRAALAEERFKILPDDSHRPQNQVAGGQEDPEVAELMRRSAERVDSALRSPEPVAVLFGSARDPYVRLDPYYMQGAQGESEQRVLDEIGEALDSRMDGVALSPGDIAFIDNYRVVHGRKPFQARFDGTDRWLRRLNIARDLRKSRHARLTAESRVIY
;
A
#
# COMPACT_ATOMS: atom_id res chain seq x y z
N MET A 1 -13.37 11.25 2.50
CA MET A 1 -11.93 11.64 2.51
C MET A 1 -11.71 12.84 3.43
N LEU A 2 -10.73 12.74 4.33
CA LEU A 2 -10.23 13.85 5.16
C LEU A 2 -8.99 14.48 4.54
N LYS A 3 -8.75 15.76 4.83
CA LYS A 3 -7.55 16.48 4.39
C LYS A 3 -6.96 17.28 5.55
N LEU A 4 -5.67 17.09 5.80
CA LEU A 4 -4.86 17.84 6.74
C LEU A 4 -3.79 18.61 5.96
N ARG A 5 -3.74 19.93 6.12
CA ARG A 5 -2.68 20.76 5.53
C ARG A 5 -1.66 21.11 6.59
N LEU A 6 -0.40 20.75 6.35
CA LEU A 6 0.73 21.14 7.19
C LEU A 6 0.96 22.65 7.07
N ARG A 7 1.21 23.29 8.20
CA ARG A 7 1.59 24.70 8.30
C ARG A 7 3.12 24.81 8.20
N ASP A 8 3.62 26.02 7.94
CA ASP A 8 5.06 26.25 7.80
C ASP A 8 5.85 25.82 9.05
N GLU A 9 5.28 26.01 10.25
CA GLU A 9 5.89 25.53 11.50
C GLU A 9 5.91 24.00 11.63
N ASP A 10 4.89 23.32 11.09
CA ASP A 10 4.84 21.85 11.07
C ASP A 10 5.93 21.31 10.14
N ILE A 11 6.07 21.92 8.95
CA ILE A 11 7.09 21.57 7.96
C ILE A 11 8.49 21.81 8.53
N ALA A 12 8.74 22.96 9.17
CA ALA A 12 10.03 23.25 9.78
C ALA A 12 10.40 22.24 10.89
N ALA A 13 9.43 21.84 11.71
CA ALA A 13 9.62 20.82 12.73
C ALA A 13 9.93 19.44 12.13
N ILE A 14 9.20 19.04 11.08
CA ILE A 14 9.45 17.79 10.35
C ILE A 14 10.85 17.80 9.73
N ASN A 15 11.23 18.87 9.04
CA ASN A 15 12.54 18.99 8.40
C ASN A 15 13.69 18.89 9.41
N LYS A 16 13.55 19.49 10.59
CA LYS A 16 14.56 19.36 11.65
C LYS A 16 14.78 17.90 12.07
N ILE A 17 13.71 17.13 12.23
CA ILE A 17 13.79 15.69 12.56
C ILE A 17 14.42 14.94 11.38
N THR A 18 13.99 15.24 10.15
CA THR A 18 14.53 14.63 8.93
C THR A 18 16.05 14.85 8.79
N GLU A 19 16.55 16.06 9.01
CA GLU A 19 17.98 16.38 8.97
C GLU A 19 18.78 15.55 9.99
N GLU A 20 18.26 15.40 11.21
CA GLU A 20 18.89 14.56 12.23
C GLU A 20 18.96 13.08 11.78
N VAL A 21 17.84 12.56 11.25
CA VAL A 21 17.74 11.17 10.81
C VAL A 21 18.66 10.90 9.62
N VAL A 22 18.68 11.78 8.62
CA VAL A 22 19.57 11.68 7.44
C VAL A 22 21.04 11.81 7.84
N GLY A 23 21.35 12.56 8.91
CA GLY A 23 22.70 12.62 9.49
C GLY A 23 23.16 11.31 10.15
N ARG A 24 22.23 10.40 10.46
CA ARG A 24 22.50 9.13 11.17
C ARG A 24 22.34 7.89 10.32
N PHE A 25 21.48 7.92 9.31
CA PHE A 25 21.12 6.77 8.48
C PHE A 25 21.25 7.13 7.00
N THR A 26 21.66 6.17 6.18
CA THR A 26 21.88 6.35 4.74
C THR A 26 20.88 5.60 3.86
N SER A 27 19.97 4.84 4.47
CA SER A 27 18.96 4.04 3.77
C SER A 27 17.71 3.88 4.63
N ILE A 28 16.53 3.96 3.99
CA ILE A 28 15.25 3.58 4.62
C ILE A 28 15.28 2.12 5.08
N GLU A 29 15.95 1.27 4.32
CA GLU A 29 15.94 -0.18 4.52
C GLU A 29 16.74 -0.63 5.75
N ASP A 30 17.40 0.30 6.46
CA ASP A 30 18.15 0.00 7.68
C ASP A 30 17.21 -0.43 8.84
N PRO A 31 17.34 -1.67 9.37
CA PRO A 31 16.53 -2.11 10.51
C PRO A 31 16.67 -1.23 11.76
N ALA A 32 17.82 -0.58 11.97
CA ALA A 32 18.03 0.34 13.08
C ALA A 32 17.23 1.63 12.89
N LEU A 33 17.06 2.11 11.66
CA LEU A 33 16.17 3.22 11.35
C LEU A 33 14.72 2.84 11.63
N HIS A 34 14.26 1.65 11.20
CA HIS A 34 12.89 1.20 11.48
C HIS A 34 12.56 1.13 12.97
N ARG A 35 13.55 0.88 13.84
CA ARG A 35 13.37 0.96 15.30
C ARG A 35 13.36 2.40 15.79
N ALA A 36 14.29 3.23 15.31
CA ALA A 36 14.39 4.62 15.71
C ALA A 36 13.17 5.45 15.26
N ALA A 37 12.61 5.15 14.09
CA ALA A 37 11.45 5.82 13.51
C ALA A 37 10.23 5.78 14.44
N GLN A 38 10.04 4.68 15.18
CA GLN A 38 8.96 4.56 16.18
C GLN A 38 9.09 5.57 17.32
N VAL A 39 10.30 6.02 17.64
CA VAL A 39 10.55 7.05 18.65
C VAL A 39 10.48 8.43 18.02
N TYR A 40 11.15 8.65 16.88
CA TYR A 40 11.14 9.93 16.17
C TYR A 40 9.74 10.37 15.76
N ALA A 41 8.85 9.45 15.42
CA ALA A 41 7.45 9.75 15.11
C ALA A 41 6.74 10.49 16.26
N HIS A 42 7.16 10.30 17.52
CA HIS A 42 6.58 11.02 18.66
C HIS A 42 6.96 12.51 18.71
N GLU A 43 8.03 12.90 18.02
CA GLU A 43 8.51 14.29 17.95
C GLU A 43 7.82 15.10 16.85
N LEU A 44 7.06 14.44 15.97
CA LEU A 44 6.24 15.09 14.96
C LEU A 44 5.26 16.11 15.58
N PRO A 45 4.82 17.14 14.82
CA PRO A 45 3.87 18.13 15.30
C PRO A 45 2.64 17.50 15.96
N ARG A 46 2.22 18.07 17.11
CA ARG A 46 1.15 17.49 17.92
C ARG A 46 -0.16 17.37 17.15
N GLU A 47 -0.53 18.39 16.38
CA GLU A 47 -1.78 18.39 15.59
C GLU A 47 -1.77 17.29 14.52
N LEU A 48 -0.64 17.10 13.85
CA LEU A 48 -0.43 15.98 12.91
C LEU A 48 -0.60 14.64 13.62
N ARG A 49 0.05 14.45 14.78
CA ARG A 49 -0.09 13.22 15.57
C ARG A 49 -1.53 12.97 16.00
N THR A 50 -2.23 13.99 16.49
CA THR A 50 -3.63 13.90 16.89
C THR A 50 -4.50 13.49 15.70
N ALA A 51 -4.35 14.13 14.54
CA ALA A 51 -5.15 13.80 13.36
C ALA A 51 -4.98 12.33 12.90
N LEU A 52 -3.75 11.81 12.89
CA LEU A 52 -3.48 10.41 12.50
C LEU A 52 -4.00 9.42 13.56
N VAL A 53 -3.90 9.76 14.85
CA VAL A 53 -4.45 8.95 15.93
C VAL A 53 -5.98 8.91 15.86
N ASP A 54 -6.65 10.05 15.63
CA ASP A 54 -8.10 10.13 15.51
C ASP A 54 -8.60 9.38 14.29
N PHE A 55 -7.90 9.49 13.15
CA PHE A 55 -8.15 8.71 11.94
C PHE A 55 -8.12 7.20 12.23
N LYS A 56 -7.09 6.72 12.95
CA LYS A 56 -6.93 5.31 13.32
C LYS A 56 -7.94 4.79 14.35
N LEU A 57 -8.31 5.62 15.34
CA LEU A 57 -9.08 5.17 16.50
C LEU A 57 -10.59 5.36 16.33
N THR A 58 -11.01 6.37 15.58
CA THR A 58 -12.43 6.69 15.39
C THR A 58 -12.94 6.37 13.99
N GLU A 59 -12.03 5.97 13.08
CA GLU A 59 -12.33 5.59 11.69
C GLU A 59 -13.32 6.55 10.99
N PRO A 60 -13.11 7.88 11.04
CA PRO A 60 -14.10 8.86 10.58
C PRO A 60 -14.26 8.90 9.05
N SER A 61 -13.32 8.28 8.32
CA SER A 61 -13.22 8.20 6.86
C SER A 61 -12.20 7.10 6.55
N GLY A 62 -12.33 6.39 5.44
CA GLY A 62 -11.34 5.42 4.99
C GLY A 62 -10.12 6.02 4.29
N VAL A 63 -10.14 7.33 3.97
CA VAL A 63 -9.00 8.04 3.36
C VAL A 63 -8.67 9.33 4.11
N LEU A 64 -7.39 9.55 4.39
CA LEU A 64 -6.82 10.80 4.92
C LEU A 64 -5.65 11.26 4.05
N VAL A 65 -5.66 12.52 3.61
CA VAL A 65 -4.54 13.14 2.88
C VAL A 65 -3.83 14.15 3.77
N VAL A 66 -2.54 13.97 3.99
CA VAL A 66 -1.63 14.96 4.59
C VAL A 66 -0.93 15.71 3.47
N SER A 67 -1.11 17.03 3.42
CA SER A 67 -0.62 17.87 2.34
C SER A 67 0.40 18.90 2.81
N GLY A 68 1.36 19.24 1.96
CA GLY A 68 2.21 20.42 2.12
C GLY A 68 3.68 20.13 2.39
N LEU A 69 4.13 18.87 2.36
CA LEU A 69 5.57 18.61 2.39
C LEU A 69 6.24 19.21 1.14
N PRO A 70 7.44 19.80 1.28
CA PRO A 70 8.16 20.32 0.13
C PRO A 70 8.73 19.16 -0.70
N VAL A 71 8.53 19.22 -2.01
CA VAL A 71 9.21 18.36 -2.99
C VAL A 71 9.70 19.28 -4.10
N ASP A 72 11.01 19.38 -4.27
CA ASP A 72 11.63 20.10 -5.38
C ASP A 72 11.86 19.14 -6.54
N ASP A 73 11.14 19.35 -7.63
CA ASP A 73 11.21 18.53 -8.83
C ASP A 73 12.60 18.54 -9.49
N ALA A 74 13.32 19.65 -9.38
CA ALA A 74 14.66 19.78 -9.94
C ALA A 74 15.69 18.99 -9.13
N GLU A 75 15.56 18.98 -7.80
CA GLU A 75 16.43 18.18 -6.91
C GLU A 75 16.09 16.68 -6.95
N LEU A 76 14.81 16.34 -7.15
CA LEU A 76 14.33 14.96 -7.27
C LEU A 76 14.98 14.22 -8.46
N GLY A 77 15.31 14.93 -9.53
CA GLY A 77 15.87 14.36 -10.75
C GLY A 77 14.85 13.56 -11.57
N LEU A 78 15.33 12.79 -12.53
CA LEU A 78 14.47 12.02 -13.44
C LEU A 78 13.78 10.87 -12.71
N THR A 79 12.51 10.62 -13.04
CA THR A 79 11.80 9.40 -12.68
C THR A 79 12.57 8.19 -13.24
N PRO A 80 12.98 7.22 -12.41
CA PRO A 80 13.74 6.06 -12.87
C PRO A 80 12.97 5.20 -13.87
N PRO A 81 13.65 4.51 -14.80
CA PRO A 81 12.99 3.61 -15.75
C PRO A 81 12.58 2.26 -15.12
N ASP A 82 13.24 1.85 -14.04
CA ASP A 82 12.96 0.63 -13.28
C ASP A 82 13.32 0.84 -11.80
N TRP A 83 12.61 0.18 -10.88
CA TRP A 83 12.88 0.26 -9.44
C TRP A 83 14.22 -0.40 -9.05
N ARG A 84 14.75 -1.29 -9.90
CA ARG A 84 16.06 -1.93 -9.71
C ARG A 84 17.21 -0.94 -9.87
N ASP A 85 17.01 0.15 -10.59
CA ASP A 85 18.04 1.15 -10.89
C ASP A 85 18.22 2.19 -9.77
N LYS A 86 17.75 1.89 -8.55
CA LYS A 86 17.87 2.80 -7.41
C LYS A 86 19.34 3.00 -7.03
N ALA A 87 19.82 4.24 -7.15
CA ALA A 87 21.19 4.62 -6.83
C ALA A 87 21.49 4.48 -5.34
N ALA A 88 22.75 4.16 -5.01
CA ALA A 88 23.27 4.18 -3.65
C ALA A 88 24.38 5.24 -3.53
N PRO A 89 24.30 6.22 -2.60
CA PRO A 89 23.24 6.42 -1.60
C PRO A 89 21.92 6.90 -2.20
N ASP A 90 20.83 6.68 -1.47
CA ASP A 90 19.48 7.05 -1.89
C ASP A 90 19.31 8.58 -1.89
N ALA A 91 19.32 9.19 -3.08
CA ALA A 91 19.17 10.64 -3.26
C ALA A 91 17.84 11.16 -2.72
N THR A 92 16.82 10.31 -2.59
CA THR A 92 15.48 10.68 -2.14
C THR A 92 15.21 10.39 -0.66
N LEU A 93 16.23 9.96 0.10
CA LEU A 93 16.07 9.61 1.51
C LEU A 93 15.43 10.75 2.33
N HIS A 94 15.80 11.99 2.05
CA HIS A 94 15.24 13.17 2.73
C HIS A 94 13.73 13.36 2.49
N LEU A 95 13.17 12.83 1.40
CA LEU A 95 11.73 12.82 1.11
C LEU A 95 11.05 11.59 1.74
N ASP A 96 11.76 10.46 1.76
CA ASP A 96 11.26 9.20 2.28
C ASP A 96 11.13 9.20 3.82
N ILE A 97 12.01 9.92 4.54
CA ILE A 97 11.99 9.99 6.01
C ILE A 97 10.68 10.61 6.56
N PRO A 98 10.23 11.81 6.13
CA PRO A 98 8.93 12.34 6.55
C PRO A 98 7.79 11.35 6.37
N PHE A 99 7.75 10.67 5.22
CA PHE A 99 6.71 9.68 4.92
C PHE A 99 6.76 8.48 5.87
N LEU A 100 7.94 7.91 6.10
CA LEU A 100 8.15 6.82 7.04
C LEU A 100 7.69 7.20 8.46
N LEU A 101 8.10 8.38 8.95
CA LEU A 101 7.78 8.83 10.30
C LEU A 101 6.28 9.07 10.48
N ILE A 102 5.61 9.69 9.51
CA ILE A 102 4.17 9.92 9.57
C ILE A 102 3.41 8.58 9.50
N ALA A 103 3.85 7.64 8.67
CA ALA A 103 3.27 6.29 8.58
C ALA A 103 3.37 5.53 9.91
N CYS A 104 4.45 5.71 10.68
CA CYS A 104 4.62 5.07 11.99
C CYS A 104 3.54 5.46 13.02
N LEU A 105 2.82 6.58 12.81
CA LEU A 105 1.69 6.97 13.66
C LEU A 105 0.47 6.03 13.50
N LEU A 106 0.36 5.35 12.35
CA LEU A 106 -0.72 4.40 12.07
C LEU A 106 -0.37 2.96 12.48
N GLY A 107 0.91 2.58 12.39
CA GLY A 107 1.38 1.25 12.74
C GLY A 107 2.84 1.02 12.39
N GLU A 108 3.19 -0.21 12.02
CA GLU A 108 4.52 -0.62 11.65
C GLU A 108 4.61 -0.80 10.12
N PRO A 109 5.51 -0.10 9.43
CA PRO A 109 5.82 -0.38 8.04
C PRO A 109 6.28 -1.84 7.86
N ILE A 110 5.75 -2.50 6.82
CA ILE A 110 6.04 -3.89 6.44
C ILE A 110 6.36 -3.98 4.95
N ALA A 111 7.07 -5.06 4.59
CA ALA A 111 7.39 -5.40 3.22
C ALA A 111 7.01 -6.84 2.91
N TRP A 112 6.91 -7.16 1.63
CA TRP A 112 6.77 -8.53 1.13
C TRP A 112 8.05 -8.95 0.42
N ALA A 113 8.63 -10.08 0.79
CA ALA A 113 9.85 -10.59 0.16
C ALA A 113 9.71 -10.76 -1.37
N THR A 114 8.48 -10.94 -1.83
CA THR A 114 8.08 -11.11 -3.23
C THR A 114 7.98 -9.79 -4.01
N GLN A 115 7.88 -8.64 -3.35
CA GLN A 115 7.67 -7.34 -4.00
C GLN A 115 8.92 -6.45 -3.85
N GLN A 116 9.43 -5.92 -4.97
CA GLN A 116 10.60 -5.00 -5.02
C GLN A 116 11.79 -5.47 -4.17
N ASP A 117 12.15 -6.75 -4.26
CA ASP A 117 13.22 -7.38 -3.48
C ASP A 117 13.07 -7.22 -1.94
N GLY A 118 11.83 -7.16 -1.44
CA GLY A 118 11.56 -7.04 0.00
C GLY A 118 11.85 -5.67 0.59
N ARG A 119 12.00 -4.63 -0.23
CA ARG A 119 12.14 -3.25 0.23
C ARG A 119 10.89 -2.82 1.00
N VAL A 120 11.06 -2.04 2.06
CA VAL A 120 9.94 -1.42 2.79
C VAL A 120 9.38 -0.25 2.00
N MET A 121 10.25 0.59 1.42
CA MET A 121 9.83 1.76 0.64
C MET A 121 9.75 1.42 -0.85
N HIS A 122 8.52 1.29 -1.36
CA HIS A 122 8.29 0.92 -2.74
C HIS A 122 8.23 2.14 -3.66
N ASP A 123 8.70 1.95 -4.89
CA ASP A 123 8.54 2.89 -5.99
C ASP A 123 7.29 2.56 -6.84
N ILE A 124 6.49 3.58 -7.15
CA ILE A 124 5.38 3.50 -8.09
C ILE A 124 5.60 4.53 -9.20
N PHE A 125 6.02 4.05 -10.36
CA PHE A 125 6.11 4.80 -11.61
C PHE A 125 5.89 3.82 -12.78
N PRO A 126 5.55 4.29 -13.98
CA PRO A 126 5.30 3.41 -15.12
C PRO A 126 6.60 2.75 -15.59
N ILE A 127 6.59 1.43 -15.73
CA ILE A 127 7.70 0.65 -16.31
C ILE A 127 7.24 0.11 -17.66
N ARG A 128 8.01 0.38 -18.73
CA ARG A 128 7.62 0.05 -20.11
C ARG A 128 7.24 -1.42 -20.30
N ALA A 129 7.96 -2.34 -19.67
CA ALA A 129 7.69 -3.78 -19.75
C ALA A 129 6.33 -4.19 -19.12
N HIS A 130 5.76 -3.33 -18.29
CA HIS A 130 4.52 -3.57 -17.53
C HIS A 130 3.37 -2.65 -17.95
N GLU A 131 3.48 -1.93 -19.08
CA GLU A 131 2.50 -0.93 -19.55
C GLU A 131 1.04 -1.43 -19.50
N HIS A 132 0.81 -2.72 -19.78
CA HIS A 132 -0.50 -3.39 -19.76
C HIS A 132 -0.80 -4.26 -18.52
N GLY A 133 0.02 -4.18 -17.46
CA GLY A 133 -0.13 -5.00 -16.26
C GLY A 133 -1.13 -4.42 -15.25
N GLN A 134 -1.86 -5.30 -14.54
CA GLN A 134 -2.68 -4.95 -13.36
C GLN A 134 -1.81 -4.87 -12.09
N ILE A 135 -0.78 -4.03 -12.14
CA ILE A 135 0.18 -3.79 -11.05
C ILE A 135 0.51 -2.30 -10.96
N GLY A 136 1.10 -1.85 -9.84
CA GLY A 136 1.42 -0.44 -9.62
C GLY A 136 2.30 0.22 -10.71
N TRP A 137 3.06 -0.58 -11.46
CA TRP A 137 3.93 -0.12 -12.56
C TRP A 137 3.27 -0.05 -13.94
N GLY A 138 2.00 -0.46 -14.08
CA GLY A 138 1.27 -0.34 -15.33
C GLY A 138 0.87 1.10 -15.63
N SER A 139 0.45 1.40 -16.85
CA SER A 139 0.03 2.76 -17.26
C SER A 139 -1.19 2.78 -18.17
N ALA A 140 -1.15 2.05 -19.29
CA ALA A 140 -2.15 2.13 -20.35
C ALA A 140 -3.51 1.55 -19.95
N GLU A 141 -3.52 0.58 -19.05
CA GLU A 141 -4.75 -0.04 -18.53
C GLU A 141 -5.23 0.65 -17.26
N THR A 142 -6.54 0.59 -17.04
CA THR A 142 -7.12 0.92 -15.74
C THR A 142 -6.60 -0.08 -14.73
N LEU A 143 -6.04 0.40 -13.61
CA LEU A 143 -5.77 -0.47 -12.49
C LEU A 143 -7.09 -0.68 -11.76
N THR A 144 -7.66 -1.88 -11.94
CA THR A 144 -8.94 -2.26 -11.33
C THR A 144 -8.85 -2.05 -9.82
N TRP A 145 -9.90 -1.49 -9.24
CA TRP A 145 -9.90 -1.25 -7.80
C TRP A 145 -9.83 -2.57 -7.04
N HIS A 146 -9.14 -2.56 -5.91
CA HIS A 146 -8.94 -3.75 -5.08
C HIS A 146 -8.61 -3.35 -3.64
N THR A 147 -8.76 -4.31 -2.73
CA THR A 147 -8.08 -4.32 -1.44
C THR A 147 -6.62 -4.73 -1.65
N GLU A 148 -5.65 -3.96 -1.14
CA GLU A 148 -4.22 -4.27 -1.27
C GLU A 148 -3.93 -5.64 -0.64
N ASP A 149 -3.24 -6.51 -1.39
CA ASP A 149 -2.92 -7.90 -1.04
C ASP A 149 -4.15 -8.69 -0.53
N ALA A 150 -5.33 -8.50 -1.16
CA ALA A 150 -6.61 -9.04 -0.69
C ALA A 150 -6.57 -10.54 -0.35
N PHE A 151 -5.82 -11.36 -1.11
CA PHE A 151 -5.73 -12.80 -0.85
C PHE A 151 -5.02 -13.14 0.48
N HIS A 152 -4.16 -12.25 0.99
CA HIS A 152 -3.25 -12.58 2.07
C HIS A 152 -3.86 -12.26 3.47
N PRO A 153 -3.78 -13.18 4.45
CA PRO A 153 -4.30 -12.93 5.80
C PRO A 153 -3.49 -11.89 6.58
N LEU A 154 -2.21 -11.73 6.23
CA LEU A 154 -1.30 -10.71 6.80
C LEU A 154 -1.23 -9.41 5.97
N ARG A 155 -2.22 -9.16 5.10
CA ARG A 155 -2.29 -7.95 4.28
C ARG A 155 -2.18 -6.68 5.11
N THR A 156 -1.79 -5.60 4.46
CA THR A 156 -1.67 -4.29 5.09
C THR A 156 -2.98 -3.83 5.73
N ASP A 157 -2.90 -3.12 6.86
CA ASP A 157 -4.06 -2.46 7.49
C ASP A 157 -4.25 -1.06 6.89
N TYR A 158 -3.14 -0.33 6.65
CA TYR A 158 -3.17 0.95 5.94
C TYR A 158 -2.17 0.96 4.77
N LEU A 159 -2.59 1.48 3.63
CA LEU A 159 -1.71 1.76 2.51
C LEU A 159 -1.34 3.24 2.52
N GLY A 160 -0.04 3.54 2.54
CA GLY A 160 0.48 4.90 2.39
C GLY A 160 0.94 5.14 0.95
N LEU A 161 0.59 6.29 0.37
CA LEU A 161 1.04 6.75 -0.94
C LEU A 161 1.53 8.20 -0.85
N MET A 162 2.84 8.44 -0.99
CA MET A 162 3.40 9.80 -1.07
C MET A 162 3.69 10.16 -2.52
N CYS A 163 3.21 11.31 -2.97
CA CYS A 163 3.50 11.81 -4.31
C CYS A 163 4.81 12.59 -4.34
N LEU A 164 5.74 12.15 -5.21
CA LEU A 164 6.94 12.90 -5.53
C LEU A 164 6.73 13.72 -6.81
N ARG A 165 6.07 13.14 -7.82
CA ARG A 165 5.77 13.79 -9.11
C ARG A 165 4.45 13.28 -9.68
N ASN A 166 3.61 14.16 -10.22
CA ASN A 166 2.35 13.80 -10.90
C ASN A 166 1.92 14.90 -11.89
N PRO A 167 2.65 15.10 -13.00
CA PRO A 167 2.51 16.26 -13.88
C PRO A 167 1.13 16.36 -14.55
N ASP A 168 0.47 15.22 -14.75
CA ASP A 168 -0.83 15.13 -15.43
C ASP A 168 -2.02 15.05 -14.47
N GLY A 169 -1.77 15.14 -13.15
CA GLY A 169 -2.83 15.04 -12.15
C GLY A 169 -3.57 13.70 -12.20
N VAL A 170 -2.88 12.59 -12.47
CA VAL A 170 -3.49 11.26 -12.55
C VAL A 170 -4.04 10.89 -11.19
N GLU A 171 -5.34 10.59 -11.15
CA GLU A 171 -6.07 10.28 -9.93
C GLU A 171 -5.80 8.84 -9.46
N THR A 172 -5.59 8.70 -8.16
CA THR A 172 -5.84 7.46 -7.43
C THR A 172 -7.34 7.40 -7.15
N THR A 173 -8.00 6.32 -7.55
CA THR A 173 -9.45 6.13 -7.31
C THR A 173 -9.67 5.36 -6.01
N PHE A 174 -10.79 5.61 -5.34
CA PHE A 174 -11.15 4.88 -4.13
C PHE A 174 -12.67 4.85 -3.89
N SER A 175 -13.13 3.84 -3.16
CA SER A 175 -14.51 3.73 -2.69
C SER A 175 -14.52 3.16 -1.27
N ASP A 176 -15.19 3.83 -0.33
CA ASP A 176 -15.31 3.44 1.07
C ASP A 176 -16.61 2.65 1.29
N ILE A 177 -16.51 1.46 1.89
CA ILE A 177 -17.67 0.61 2.14
C ILE A 177 -18.74 1.28 3.01
N ALA A 178 -18.39 2.28 3.82
CA ALA A 178 -19.35 3.03 4.63
C ALA A 178 -20.35 3.86 3.79
N ASP A 179 -19.93 4.29 2.61
CA ASP A 179 -20.75 5.06 1.67
C ASP A 179 -21.60 4.16 0.76
N VAL A 180 -21.35 2.85 0.78
CA VAL A 180 -22.06 1.86 -0.02
C VAL A 180 -23.35 1.41 0.67
N ARG A 181 -24.42 1.32 -0.11
CA ARG A 181 -25.72 0.80 0.33
C ARG A 181 -25.97 -0.52 -0.39
N LEU A 182 -26.23 -1.56 0.39
CA LEU A 182 -26.52 -2.93 -0.05
C LEU A 182 -27.75 -3.37 0.72
N ASP A 183 -28.61 -4.19 0.09
CA ASP A 183 -29.72 -4.80 0.79
C ASP A 183 -29.25 -5.86 1.81
N GLU A 184 -30.17 -6.26 2.70
CA GLU A 184 -29.85 -7.19 3.79
C GLU A 184 -29.45 -8.58 3.28
N ALA A 185 -30.02 -9.04 2.16
CA ALA A 185 -29.72 -10.35 1.61
C ALA A 185 -28.30 -10.38 1.02
N THR A 186 -27.92 -9.36 0.25
CA THR A 186 -26.57 -9.20 -0.28
C THR A 186 -25.56 -9.06 0.86
N ARG A 187 -25.86 -8.24 1.89
CA ARG A 187 -24.98 -8.09 3.08
C ARG A 187 -24.76 -9.41 3.82
N ALA A 188 -25.83 -10.15 4.08
CA ALA A 188 -25.74 -11.45 4.75
C ALA A 188 -24.92 -12.44 3.92
N ALA A 189 -25.16 -12.49 2.61
CA ALA A 189 -24.43 -13.36 1.68
C ALA A 189 -22.93 -13.03 1.62
N LEU A 190 -22.57 -11.74 1.60
CA LEU A 190 -21.17 -11.28 1.60
C LEU A 190 -20.42 -11.55 2.90
N ALA A 191 -21.15 -11.74 4.01
CA ALA A 191 -20.60 -12.05 5.32
C ALA A 191 -20.30 -13.55 5.53
N GLU A 192 -20.74 -14.41 4.60
CA GLU A 192 -20.43 -15.85 4.62
C GLU A 192 -19.02 -16.12 4.08
N GLU A 193 -18.28 -17.04 4.70
CA GLU A 193 -16.97 -17.50 4.23
C GLU A 193 -17.11 -18.45 3.03
N ARG A 194 -17.45 -17.89 1.87
CA ARG A 194 -17.71 -18.67 0.64
C ARG A 194 -17.06 -18.12 -0.62
N PHE A 195 -16.39 -16.97 -0.53
CA PHE A 195 -15.75 -16.32 -1.68
C PHE A 195 -14.27 -16.65 -1.74
N LYS A 196 -13.73 -16.83 -2.93
CA LYS A 196 -12.32 -17.21 -3.14
C LYS A 196 -11.53 -16.07 -3.76
N ILE A 197 -10.38 -15.73 -3.20
CA ILE A 197 -9.48 -14.71 -3.75
C ILE A 197 -8.16 -15.39 -4.10
N LEU A 198 -7.74 -15.32 -5.37
CA LEU A 198 -6.48 -15.90 -5.83
C LEU A 198 -5.31 -14.96 -5.51
N PRO A 199 -4.09 -15.50 -5.30
CA PRO A 199 -2.88 -14.67 -5.19
C PRO A 199 -2.63 -13.82 -6.43
N ASP A 200 -2.21 -12.58 -6.20
CA ASP A 200 -1.91 -11.66 -7.28
C ASP A 200 -0.55 -11.93 -7.96
N ASP A 201 -0.37 -11.35 -9.15
CA ASP A 201 0.82 -11.53 -9.97
C ASP A 201 2.09 -10.98 -9.30
N SER A 202 1.99 -9.99 -8.41
CA SER A 202 3.14 -9.39 -7.73
C SER A 202 3.83 -10.36 -6.77
N HIS A 203 3.11 -11.36 -6.27
CA HIS A 203 3.67 -12.42 -5.42
C HIS A 203 4.27 -13.60 -6.20
N ARG A 204 4.25 -13.56 -7.55
CA ARG A 204 4.76 -14.67 -8.37
C ARG A 204 6.30 -14.67 -8.45
N PRO A 205 6.94 -15.85 -8.46
CA PRO A 205 8.41 -15.98 -8.49
C PRO A 205 9.11 -15.25 -9.64
N GLN A 206 8.41 -15.00 -10.75
CA GLN A 206 8.94 -14.36 -11.95
C GLN A 206 9.31 -12.89 -11.76
N ASN A 207 8.79 -12.23 -10.72
CA ASN A 207 9.05 -10.82 -10.41
C ASN A 207 10.24 -10.62 -9.46
N GLN A 208 10.81 -11.69 -8.92
CA GLN A 208 11.98 -11.65 -8.04
C GLN A 208 13.27 -11.60 -8.86
N VAL A 209 14.25 -10.80 -8.45
CA VAL A 209 15.59 -10.88 -9.02
C VAL A 209 16.27 -12.15 -8.51
N ALA A 210 16.71 -13.01 -9.43
CA ALA A 210 17.51 -14.17 -9.06
C ALA A 210 18.91 -13.74 -8.63
N GLY A 211 19.20 -13.75 -7.31
CA GLY A 211 20.58 -13.71 -6.82
C GLY A 211 20.78 -13.30 -5.36
N GLY A 212 21.47 -14.17 -4.58
CA GLY A 212 22.23 -13.78 -3.37
C GLY A 212 22.08 -14.68 -2.12
N GLN A 213 22.94 -15.71 -1.99
CA GLN A 213 23.34 -16.53 -0.81
C GLN A 213 22.27 -17.03 0.20
N GLU A 214 22.02 -18.35 0.26
CA GLU A 214 22.68 -19.35 1.15
C GLU A 214 22.36 -19.26 2.66
N ASP A 215 21.49 -18.35 3.12
CA ASP A 215 20.91 -18.50 4.46
C ASP A 215 19.80 -19.58 4.42
N PRO A 216 19.98 -20.73 5.13
CA PRO A 216 18.99 -21.80 5.14
C PRO A 216 17.63 -21.34 5.69
N GLU A 217 17.58 -20.38 6.62
CA GLU A 217 16.33 -19.86 7.17
C GLU A 217 15.58 -19.02 6.13
N VAL A 218 16.28 -18.17 5.37
CA VAL A 218 15.68 -17.38 4.29
C VAL A 218 15.20 -18.29 3.16
N ALA A 219 16.00 -19.30 2.80
CA ALA A 219 15.62 -20.28 1.79
C ALA A 219 14.35 -21.07 2.21
N GLU A 220 14.26 -21.46 3.48
CA GLU A 220 13.08 -22.14 4.03
C GLU A 220 11.85 -21.23 4.05
N LEU A 221 12.00 -19.96 4.44
CA LEU A 221 10.91 -18.98 4.41
C LEU A 221 10.40 -18.74 2.99
N MET A 222 11.30 -18.56 2.01
CA MET A 222 10.94 -18.42 0.60
C MET A 222 10.25 -19.67 0.05
N ARG A 223 10.73 -20.87 0.42
CA ARG A 223 10.09 -22.13 0.03
C ARG A 223 8.67 -22.21 0.57
N ARG A 224 8.47 -21.92 1.87
CA ARG A 224 7.14 -21.90 2.50
C ARG A 224 6.22 -20.84 1.91
N SER A 225 6.75 -19.69 1.53
CA SER A 225 6.03 -18.64 0.80
C SER A 225 5.51 -19.17 -0.55
N ALA A 226 6.40 -19.72 -1.37
CA ALA A 226 6.05 -20.29 -2.67
C ALA A 226 5.03 -21.42 -2.56
N GLU A 227 5.18 -22.31 -1.57
CA GLU A 227 4.21 -23.39 -1.28
C GLU A 227 2.83 -22.86 -0.89
N ARG A 228 2.78 -21.78 -0.09
CA ARG A 228 1.52 -21.11 0.27
C ARG A 228 0.82 -20.52 -0.94
N VAL A 229 1.57 -19.81 -1.79
CA VAL A 229 1.03 -19.20 -3.01
C VAL A 229 0.53 -20.28 -3.98
N ASP A 230 1.31 -21.34 -4.21
CA ASP A 230 0.89 -22.47 -5.06
C ASP A 230 -0.35 -23.19 -4.51
N SER A 231 -0.42 -23.41 -3.20
CA SER A 231 -1.61 -23.97 -2.56
C SER A 231 -2.83 -23.07 -2.73
N ALA A 232 -2.67 -21.75 -2.54
CA ALA A 232 -3.76 -20.78 -2.69
C ALA A 232 -4.24 -20.63 -4.14
N LEU A 233 -3.35 -20.82 -5.13
CA LEU A 233 -3.73 -20.87 -6.55
C LEU A 233 -4.55 -22.13 -6.89
N ARG A 234 -4.22 -23.27 -6.28
CA ARG A 234 -4.91 -24.54 -6.55
C ARG A 234 -6.22 -24.70 -5.77
N SER A 235 -6.23 -24.26 -4.52
CA SER A 235 -7.36 -24.41 -3.60
C SER A 235 -7.40 -23.22 -2.63
N PRO A 236 -7.88 -22.04 -3.08
CA PRO A 236 -8.00 -20.88 -2.22
C PRO A 236 -9.00 -21.16 -1.09
N GLU A 237 -8.61 -20.83 0.14
CA GLU A 237 -9.51 -20.88 1.29
C GLU A 237 -10.66 -19.87 1.10
N PRO A 238 -11.92 -20.27 1.31
CA PRO A 238 -13.03 -19.33 1.28
C PRO A 238 -12.91 -18.25 2.36
N VAL A 239 -13.28 -17.02 2.01
CA VAL A 239 -13.31 -15.85 2.89
C VAL A 239 -14.64 -15.14 2.77
N ALA A 240 -14.99 -14.37 3.79
CA ALA A 240 -16.06 -13.39 3.72
C ALA A 240 -15.55 -12.12 3.03
N VAL A 241 -16.37 -11.51 2.18
CA VAL A 241 -16.07 -10.21 1.55
C VAL A 241 -16.37 -9.08 2.52
N LEU A 242 -17.46 -9.19 3.29
CA LEU A 242 -17.79 -8.29 4.39
C LEU A 242 -17.50 -8.98 5.72
N PHE A 243 -16.82 -8.29 6.64
CA PHE A 243 -16.47 -8.85 7.94
C PHE A 243 -16.44 -7.78 9.03
N GLY A 244 -16.23 -8.18 10.28
CA GLY A 244 -16.28 -7.26 11.42
C GLY A 244 -17.70 -6.96 11.88
N SER A 245 -18.08 -5.68 11.97
CA SER A 245 -19.42 -5.27 12.45
C SER A 245 -20.46 -5.39 11.33
N ALA A 246 -21.60 -6.03 11.59
CA ALA A 246 -22.69 -6.11 10.61
C ALA A 246 -23.27 -4.72 10.21
N ARG A 247 -23.14 -3.70 11.07
CA ARG A 247 -23.67 -2.35 10.83
C ARG A 247 -22.67 -1.41 10.13
N ASP A 248 -21.39 -1.67 10.30
CA ASP A 248 -20.28 -0.90 9.72
C ASP A 248 -19.16 -1.91 9.41
N PRO A 249 -19.33 -2.71 8.34
CA PRO A 249 -18.43 -3.80 8.04
C PRO A 249 -17.12 -3.30 7.44
N TYR A 250 -16.08 -4.09 7.59
CA TYR A 250 -14.90 -4.03 6.75
C TYR A 250 -15.12 -4.80 5.45
N VAL A 251 -14.30 -4.50 4.45
CA VAL A 251 -14.39 -5.07 3.10
C VAL A 251 -13.05 -5.71 2.70
N ARG A 252 -13.12 -6.84 1.97
CA ARG A 252 -11.95 -7.54 1.44
C ARG A 252 -12.33 -8.22 0.13
N LEU A 253 -11.88 -7.67 -0.99
CA LEU A 253 -12.11 -8.22 -2.31
C LEU A 253 -11.12 -7.71 -3.34
N ASP A 254 -10.96 -8.48 -4.40
CA ASP A 254 -10.19 -8.11 -5.59
C ASP A 254 -10.91 -8.69 -6.81
N PRO A 255 -11.73 -7.89 -7.51
CA PRO A 255 -12.51 -8.38 -8.65
C PRO A 255 -11.65 -9.05 -9.72
N TYR A 256 -10.41 -8.59 -9.93
CA TYR A 256 -9.53 -9.17 -10.94
C TYR A 256 -9.08 -10.58 -10.54
N TYR A 257 -8.65 -10.78 -9.28
CA TYR A 257 -8.21 -12.10 -8.79
C TYR A 257 -9.32 -12.97 -8.20
N MET A 258 -10.58 -12.53 -8.29
CA MET A 258 -11.76 -13.35 -7.96
C MET A 258 -12.47 -13.90 -9.21
N GLN A 259 -12.13 -13.40 -10.40
CA GLN A 259 -12.69 -13.83 -11.68
C GLN A 259 -12.51 -15.33 -11.91
N GLY A 260 -13.61 -16.01 -12.25
CA GLY A 260 -13.60 -17.44 -12.57
C GLY A 260 -13.32 -18.37 -11.38
N ALA A 261 -13.11 -17.84 -10.17
CA ALA A 261 -12.89 -18.63 -8.96
C ALA A 261 -14.20 -18.99 -8.23
N GLN A 262 -15.32 -18.35 -8.60
CA GLN A 262 -16.62 -18.47 -7.95
C GLN A 262 -17.60 -19.37 -8.72
N GLY A 263 -18.64 -19.86 -8.02
CA GLY A 263 -19.86 -20.35 -8.64
C GLY A 263 -20.78 -19.20 -9.08
N GLU A 264 -21.83 -19.52 -9.86
CA GLU A 264 -22.76 -18.49 -10.38
C GLU A 264 -23.49 -17.70 -9.29
N SER A 265 -23.78 -18.34 -8.15
CA SER A 265 -24.43 -17.70 -7.00
C SER A 265 -23.54 -16.67 -6.33
N GLU A 266 -22.28 -17.02 -6.09
CA GLU A 266 -21.29 -16.16 -5.47
C GLU A 266 -20.90 -15.01 -6.41
N GLN A 267 -20.73 -15.30 -7.71
CA GLN A 267 -20.42 -14.26 -8.70
C GLN A 267 -21.50 -13.18 -8.77
N ARG A 268 -22.79 -13.56 -8.77
CA ARG A 268 -23.89 -12.58 -8.74
C ARG A 268 -23.81 -11.62 -7.55
N VAL A 269 -23.47 -12.14 -6.37
CA VAL A 269 -23.32 -11.31 -5.15
C VAL A 269 -22.07 -10.43 -5.22
N LEU A 270 -21.00 -10.88 -5.88
CA LEU A 270 -19.82 -10.06 -6.16
C LEU A 270 -20.11 -8.95 -7.16
N ASP A 271 -20.92 -9.23 -8.19
CA ASP A 271 -21.33 -8.24 -9.19
C ASP A 271 -22.15 -7.14 -8.52
N GLU A 272 -23.08 -7.50 -7.61
CA GLU A 272 -23.90 -6.54 -6.85
C GLU A 272 -23.06 -5.59 -5.98
N ILE A 273 -22.07 -6.09 -5.22
CA ILE A 273 -21.18 -5.21 -4.45
C ILE A 273 -20.23 -4.42 -5.37
N GLY A 274 -19.78 -5.02 -6.48
CA GLY A 274 -18.95 -4.36 -7.48
C GLY A 274 -19.63 -3.12 -8.07
N GLU A 275 -20.86 -3.27 -8.55
CA GLU A 275 -21.69 -2.17 -9.05
C GLU A 275 -21.92 -1.09 -7.97
N ALA A 276 -22.17 -1.52 -6.73
CA ALA A 276 -22.41 -0.61 -5.63
C ALA A 276 -21.16 0.21 -5.25
N LEU A 277 -19.97 -0.41 -5.26
CA LEU A 277 -18.68 0.26 -5.05
C LEU A 277 -18.34 1.20 -6.20
N ASP A 278 -18.55 0.77 -7.45
CA ASP A 278 -18.33 1.58 -8.66
C ASP A 278 -19.20 2.84 -8.64
N SER A 279 -20.46 2.73 -8.21
CA SER A 279 -21.38 3.88 -8.10
C SER A 279 -20.94 4.94 -7.07
N ARG A 280 -20.00 4.58 -6.19
CA ARG A 280 -19.43 5.44 -5.13
C ARG A 280 -17.94 5.71 -5.32
N MET A 281 -17.37 5.34 -6.46
CA MET A 281 -15.96 5.57 -6.76
C MET A 281 -15.68 7.07 -6.87
N ASP A 282 -14.71 7.54 -6.09
CA ASP A 282 -14.18 8.91 -6.11
C ASP A 282 -12.70 8.89 -6.51
N GLY A 283 -12.12 10.07 -6.76
CA GLY A 283 -10.74 10.24 -7.22
C GLY A 283 -9.99 11.32 -6.47
N VAL A 284 -8.70 11.08 -6.23
CA VAL A 284 -7.78 12.11 -5.69
C VAL A 284 -6.51 12.19 -6.54
N ALA A 285 -6.27 13.37 -7.11
CA ALA A 285 -4.99 13.72 -7.73
C ALA A 285 -4.03 14.22 -6.66
N LEU A 286 -3.06 13.38 -6.28
CA LEU A 286 -2.03 13.75 -5.32
C LEU A 286 -1.05 14.72 -5.97
N SER A 287 -0.81 15.85 -5.31
CA SER A 287 0.24 16.81 -5.68
C SER A 287 1.57 16.41 -5.05
N PRO A 288 2.73 16.82 -5.61
CA PRO A 288 4.02 16.62 -4.96
C PRO A 288 3.99 17.05 -3.49
N GLY A 289 4.40 16.15 -2.59
CA GLY A 289 4.38 16.35 -1.14
C GLY A 289 3.05 16.00 -0.44
N ASP A 290 2.05 15.54 -1.17
CA ASP A 290 0.86 14.93 -0.58
C ASP A 290 1.14 13.47 -0.20
N ILE A 291 0.64 13.06 0.97
CA ILE A 291 0.62 11.67 1.44
C ILE A 291 -0.84 11.26 1.64
N ALA A 292 -1.31 10.26 0.90
CA ALA A 292 -2.59 9.60 1.16
C ALA A 292 -2.39 8.37 2.01
N PHE A 293 -3.16 8.27 3.10
CA PHE A 293 -3.34 7.04 3.86
C PHE A 293 -4.72 6.48 3.57
N ILE A 294 -4.76 5.22 3.12
CA ILE A 294 -5.96 4.48 2.75
C ILE A 294 -6.12 3.36 3.79
N ASP A 295 -7.27 3.30 4.46
CA ASP A 295 -7.66 2.19 5.33
C ASP A 295 -8.04 0.99 4.47
N ASN A 296 -7.14 0.01 4.39
CA ASN A 296 -7.26 -1.15 3.52
C ASN A 296 -8.36 -2.13 3.99
N TYR A 297 -8.94 -1.91 5.16
CA TYR A 297 -10.08 -2.67 5.66
C TYR A 297 -11.41 -2.00 5.33
N ARG A 298 -11.42 -0.70 4.97
CA ARG A 298 -12.64 0.04 4.61
C ARG A 298 -12.72 0.38 3.12
N VAL A 299 -11.58 0.53 2.46
CA VAL A 299 -11.48 1.14 1.14
C VAL A 299 -10.92 0.17 0.12
N VAL A 300 -11.58 0.10 -1.04
CA VAL A 300 -10.95 -0.38 -2.27
C VAL A 300 -10.33 0.79 -3.01
N HIS A 301 -9.19 0.58 -3.63
CA HIS A 301 -8.47 1.64 -4.35
C HIS A 301 -7.95 1.14 -5.70
N GLY A 302 -7.80 2.06 -6.63
CA GLY A 302 -7.33 1.79 -7.98
C GLY A 302 -6.69 3.02 -8.60
N ARG A 303 -6.55 3.02 -9.92
CA ARG A 303 -5.99 4.15 -10.66
C ARG A 303 -6.54 4.20 -12.07
N LYS A 304 -6.86 5.41 -12.53
CA LYS A 304 -7.21 5.67 -13.93
C LYS A 304 -6.03 5.33 -14.87
N PRO A 305 -6.32 4.96 -16.13
CA PRO A 305 -5.28 4.79 -17.13
C PRO A 305 -4.65 6.16 -17.44
N PHE A 306 -3.37 6.16 -17.82
CA PHE A 306 -2.68 7.37 -18.25
C PHE A 306 -1.59 7.05 -19.28
N GLN A 307 -1.25 8.04 -20.11
CA GLN A 307 -0.20 7.89 -21.10
C GLN A 307 1.17 8.16 -20.45
N ALA A 308 1.97 7.11 -20.26
CA ALA A 308 3.35 7.25 -19.82
C ALA A 308 4.23 7.79 -20.97
N ARG A 309 5.22 8.61 -20.62
CA ARG A 309 6.19 9.23 -21.54
C ARG A 309 7.48 8.42 -21.65
N PHE A 310 7.90 7.79 -20.56
CA PHE A 310 9.15 7.05 -20.39
C PHE A 310 10.40 7.89 -20.69
N ASP A 311 10.33 9.21 -20.44
CA ASP A 311 11.40 10.19 -20.67
C ASP A 311 12.01 10.72 -19.36
N GLY A 312 11.64 10.12 -18.22
CA GLY A 312 12.07 10.53 -16.89
C GLY A 312 11.19 11.61 -16.25
N THR A 313 10.07 11.99 -16.87
CA THR A 313 9.13 12.99 -16.31
C THR A 313 7.82 12.38 -15.80
N ASP A 314 7.69 11.05 -15.84
CA ASP A 314 6.48 10.35 -15.46
C ASP A 314 6.12 10.50 -13.98
N ARG A 315 4.83 10.23 -13.69
CA ARG A 315 4.29 10.13 -12.33
C ARG A 315 5.14 9.20 -11.47
N TRP A 316 5.50 9.66 -10.28
CA TRP A 316 6.32 8.96 -9.30
C TRP A 316 5.71 9.11 -7.91
N LEU A 317 5.27 7.99 -7.33
CA LEU A 317 4.89 7.89 -5.93
C LEU A 317 5.82 6.95 -5.16
N ARG A 318 5.90 7.18 -3.84
CA ARG A 318 6.36 6.20 -2.85
C ARG A 318 5.17 5.47 -2.26
N ARG A 319 5.38 4.21 -1.86
CA ARG A 319 4.37 3.37 -1.20
C ARG A 319 4.92 2.66 0.02
N LEU A 320 4.11 2.66 1.09
CA LEU A 320 4.36 1.89 2.31
C LEU A 320 3.13 1.03 2.63
N ASN A 321 3.36 -0.25 2.95
CA ASN A 321 2.39 -1.10 3.62
C ASN A 321 2.58 -0.94 5.14
N ILE A 322 1.49 -0.78 5.90
CA ILE A 322 1.50 -0.47 7.33
C ILE A 322 0.58 -1.46 8.06
N ALA A 323 1.14 -2.23 8.97
CA ALA A 323 0.41 -3.16 9.82
C ALA A 323 0.24 -2.60 11.24
N ARG A 324 -0.97 -2.71 11.81
CA ARG A 324 -1.24 -2.35 13.21
C ARG A 324 -0.60 -3.33 14.20
N ASP A 325 -0.40 -4.58 13.79
CA ASP A 325 0.22 -5.61 14.63
C ASP A 325 1.21 -6.49 13.84
N LEU A 326 2.48 -6.13 13.92
CA LEU A 326 3.56 -6.90 13.29
C LEU A 326 3.79 -8.29 13.93
N ARG A 327 3.28 -8.55 15.13
CA ARG A 327 3.50 -9.85 15.78
C ARG A 327 2.73 -10.97 15.09
N LYS A 328 1.59 -10.67 14.45
CA LYS A 328 0.80 -11.63 13.66
C LYS A 328 1.62 -12.30 12.56
N SER A 329 2.59 -11.60 11.99
CA SER A 329 3.46 -12.12 10.93
C SER A 329 4.74 -12.79 11.43
N ARG A 330 4.97 -12.96 12.76
CA ARG A 330 6.25 -13.47 13.28
C ARG A 330 6.69 -14.81 12.68
N HIS A 331 5.75 -15.68 12.35
CA HIS A 331 6.00 -17.01 11.78
C HIS A 331 6.48 -16.98 10.31
N ALA A 332 6.38 -15.82 9.66
CA ALA A 332 6.70 -15.57 8.26
C ALA A 332 7.80 -14.49 8.12
N ARG A 333 8.60 -14.27 9.16
CA ARG A 333 9.70 -13.29 9.18
C ARG A 333 10.95 -13.92 9.76
N LEU A 334 12.12 -13.45 9.33
CA LEU A 334 13.41 -13.96 9.80
C LEU A 334 13.59 -13.71 11.30
N THR A 335 13.56 -12.45 11.71
CA THR A 335 13.74 -12.03 13.11
C THR A 335 12.54 -11.24 13.63
N ALA A 336 12.51 -10.96 14.94
CA ALA A 336 11.51 -10.06 15.50
C ALA A 336 11.59 -8.64 14.93
N GLU A 337 12.80 -8.19 14.59
CA GLU A 337 13.08 -6.85 14.04
C GLU A 337 12.82 -6.73 12.54
N SER A 338 12.87 -7.85 11.80
CA SER A 338 12.62 -7.85 10.36
C SER A 338 11.21 -7.34 10.05
N ARG A 339 11.10 -6.52 9.00
CA ARG A 339 9.84 -5.99 8.47
C ARG A 339 9.35 -6.76 7.23
N VAL A 340 10.19 -7.65 6.69
CA VAL A 340 9.92 -8.39 5.46
C VAL A 340 9.18 -9.69 5.78
N ILE A 341 7.97 -9.82 5.23
CA ILE A 341 7.10 -10.99 5.32
C ILE A 341 7.33 -11.88 4.10
N TYR A 342 7.51 -13.18 4.36
CA TYR A 342 7.70 -14.22 3.37
C TYR A 342 6.40 -15.00 3.11
#